data_AF-A0A7U9L1K7-F1
#
_entry.id   AF-A0A7U9L1K7-F1
#
_cell.length_a   1.000
_cell.length_b   1.000
_cell.length_c   1.000
_cell.angle_alpha   90.00
_cell.angle_beta   90.00
_cell.angle_gamma   90.00
#
_symmetry.space_group_name_H-M   'P 1'
#
loop_
_entity.id
_entity.type
_entity.pdbx_description
1 polymer ?
#
loop_
_entity_poly.entity_id
_entity_poly.type
_entity_poly.pdbx_seq_one_letter_code
_entity_poly.pdbx_strand_id
1 'polypeptide(L)'
;MIIGNLPEGSPARDLADGQVPFEVAQLLAALENDEPVTVVETEDTPVMHDDNLLIVKRIKCSEGRISCAQFDRSDGVLVTIASWDRPITDDLYALLKPLPAEMFQQG
;
A
#
# COMPACT_ATOMS: atom_id res chain seq x y z
N MET A 1 8.89 -7.42 -2.53
CA MET A 1 7.66 -6.87 -1.93
C MET A 1 8.09 -5.92 -0.84
N ILE A 2 7.47 -4.74 -0.80
CA ILE A 2 7.65 -3.71 0.23
C ILE A 2 6.27 -3.43 0.83
N ILE A 3 6.23 -3.31 2.16
CA ILE A 3 5.04 -2.89 2.90
C ILE A 3 5.42 -1.65 3.68
N GLY A 4 4.77 -0.53 3.37
CA GLY A 4 4.95 0.75 4.04
C GLY A 4 3.77 1.08 4.93
N ASN A 5 4.07 1.73 6.05
CA ASN A 5 3.10 2.22 7.02
C ASN A 5 3.32 3.72 7.16
N LEU A 6 2.50 4.53 6.51
CA LEU A 6 2.61 5.97 6.53
C LEU A 6 1.63 6.55 7.56
N PRO A 7 2.11 7.21 8.64
CA PRO A 7 1.23 7.86 9.59
C PRO A 7 0.49 9.05 8.96
N GLU A 8 -0.58 9.48 9.61
CA GLU A 8 -1.25 10.74 9.27
C GLU A 8 -0.26 11.92 9.25
N GLY A 9 -0.40 12.81 8.26
CA GLY A 9 0.48 13.96 8.07
C GLY A 9 1.84 13.63 7.44
N SER A 10 2.13 12.37 7.11
CA SER A 10 3.34 12.04 6.34
C SER A 10 3.28 12.66 4.94
N PRO A 11 4.29 13.43 4.51
CA PRO A 11 4.31 14.06 3.18
C PRO A 11 4.36 13.02 2.05
N ALA A 12 4.76 11.77 2.34
CA ALA A 12 4.72 10.68 1.38
C ALA A 12 3.29 10.22 1.03
N ARG A 13 2.27 10.68 1.76
CA ARG A 13 0.85 10.47 1.44
C ARG A 13 0.33 11.46 0.39
N ASP A 14 0.98 12.62 0.24
CA ASP A 14 0.57 13.67 -0.68
C ASP A 14 1.17 13.43 -2.07
N LEU A 15 0.44 12.67 -2.88
CA LEU A 15 0.87 12.31 -4.24
C LEU A 15 0.27 13.26 -5.28
N ALA A 16 1.10 13.71 -6.22
CA ALA A 16 0.63 14.40 -7.41
C ALA A 16 -0.04 13.44 -8.41
N ASP A 17 -0.81 13.97 -9.36
CA ASP A 17 -1.46 13.18 -10.40
C ASP A 17 -0.44 12.32 -11.18
N GLY A 18 -0.72 11.02 -11.27
CA GLY A 18 0.14 10.04 -11.95
C GLY A 18 1.40 9.63 -11.16
N GLN A 19 1.66 10.24 -10.00
CA GLN A 19 2.79 9.88 -9.15
C GLN A 19 2.55 8.52 -8.49
N VAL A 20 3.57 7.64 -8.53
CA VAL A 20 3.51 6.35 -7.84
C VAL A 20 3.65 6.53 -6.33
N PRO A 21 3.02 5.65 -5.52
CA PRO A 21 3.26 5.61 -4.08
C PRO A 21 4.74 5.45 -3.74
N PHE A 22 5.14 5.96 -2.57
CA PHE A 22 6.52 5.91 -2.12
C PHE A 22 7.08 4.48 -2.09
N GLU A 23 6.29 3.49 -1.66
CA GLU A 23 6.68 2.09 -1.61
C GLU A 23 6.91 1.49 -3.00
N VAL A 24 6.19 1.97 -4.02
CA VAL A 24 6.44 1.59 -5.42
C VAL A 24 7.76 2.18 -5.89
N ALA A 25 8.03 3.46 -5.60
CA ALA A 25 9.31 4.08 -5.94
C ALA A 25 10.50 3.36 -5.26
N GLN A 26 10.35 2.99 -3.98
CA GLN A 26 11.37 2.20 -3.27
C GLN A 26 11.55 0.80 -3.88
N LEU A 27 10.46 0.15 -4.30
CA LEU A 27 10.53 -1.15 -4.96
C LEU A 27 11.29 -1.05 -6.28
N LEU A 28 10.99 -0.05 -7.09
CA LEU A 28 11.65 0.20 -8.37
C LEU A 28 13.14 0.51 -8.18
N ALA A 29 13.48 1.35 -7.19
CA ALA A 29 14.86 1.65 -6.87
C ALA A 29 15.65 0.40 -6.43
N ALA A 30 15.02 -0.48 -5.62
CA ALA A 30 15.64 -1.74 -5.20
C ALA A 30 15.81 -2.76 -6.35
N LEU A 31 15.04 -2.61 -7.42
CA LEU A 31 15.12 -3.43 -8.64
C LEU A 31 16.02 -2.79 -9.71
N GLU A 32 16.61 -1.62 -9.44
CA GLU A 32 17.39 -0.84 -10.41
C GLU A 32 16.60 -0.56 -11.71
N ASN A 33 15.28 -0.33 -11.59
CA ASN A 33 14.43 0.00 -12.72
C ASN A 33 14.48 1.50 -13.02
N ASP A 34 15.19 1.86 -14.08
CA ASP A 34 15.35 3.25 -14.54
C ASP A 34 14.19 3.74 -15.45
N GLU A 35 13.27 2.85 -15.83
CA GLU A 35 12.13 3.22 -16.67
C GLU A 35 11.10 4.06 -15.88
N PRO A 36 10.55 5.14 -16.47
CA PRO A 36 9.55 5.97 -15.81
C PRO A 36 8.26 5.20 -15.63
N VAL A 37 7.82 5.07 -14.37
CA VAL A 37 6.54 4.44 -14.02
C VAL A 37 5.58 5.48 -13.48
N THR A 38 4.33 5.42 -13.93
CA THR A 38 3.25 6.32 -13.50
C THR A 38 2.01 5.53 -13.11
N VAL A 39 1.16 6.11 -12.28
CA VAL A 39 -0.18 5.58 -11.99
C VAL A 39 -1.08 5.85 -13.18
N VAL A 40 -1.74 4.81 -13.68
CA VAL A 40 -2.66 4.90 -14.83
C VAL A 40 -4.12 4.75 -14.41
N GLU A 41 -4.39 4.09 -13.28
CA GLU A 41 -5.74 3.80 -12.82
C GLU A 41 -5.74 3.48 -11.32
N THR A 42 -6.83 3.84 -10.64
CA THR A 42 -7.08 3.48 -9.24
C THR A 42 -8.51 2.96 -9.10
N GLU A 43 -8.69 1.88 -8.36
CA GLU A 43 -9.99 1.26 -8.13
C GLU A 43 -10.17 0.91 -6.66
N ASP A 44 -11.27 1.37 -6.06
CA ASP A 44 -11.62 1.02 -4.68
C ASP A 44 -12.43 -0.29 -4.66
N THR A 45 -11.90 -1.30 -3.98
CA THR A 45 -12.49 -2.63 -3.84
C THR A 45 -12.88 -2.89 -2.38
N PRO A 46 -14.17 -3.16 -2.07
CA PRO A 46 -14.57 -3.57 -0.73
C PRO A 46 -14.07 -4.99 -0.44
N VAL A 47 -13.35 -5.17 0.67
CA VAL A 47 -12.86 -6.46 1.16
C VAL A 47 -13.42 -6.70 2.55
N MET A 48 -14.13 -7.82 2.72
CA MET A 48 -14.60 -8.26 4.04
C MET A 48 -13.46 -8.91 4.80
N HIS A 49 -13.22 -8.45 6.03
CA HIS A 49 -12.28 -9.04 6.96
C HIS A 49 -12.96 -9.29 8.31
N ASP A 50 -13.25 -10.56 8.60
CA ASP A 50 -14.13 -10.97 9.70
C ASP A 50 -15.46 -10.19 9.64
N ASP A 51 -15.76 -9.40 10.68
CA ASP A 51 -16.96 -8.55 10.75
C ASP A 51 -16.73 -7.10 10.27
N ASN A 52 -15.51 -6.78 9.78
CA ASN A 52 -15.13 -5.44 9.35
C ASN A 52 -15.06 -5.33 7.83
N LEU A 53 -15.50 -4.18 7.31
CA LEU A 53 -15.32 -3.82 5.90
C LEU A 53 -14.07 -2.97 5.73
N LEU A 54 -13.11 -3.46 4.93
CA LEU A 54 -11.93 -2.71 4.52
C LEU A 54 -12.11 -2.23 3.07
N ILE A 55 -11.92 -0.93 2.83
CA ILE A 55 -11.89 -0.40 1.47
C ILE A 55 -10.44 -0.39 1.00
N VAL A 56 -10.13 -1.26 0.04
CA VAL A 56 -8.79 -1.41 -0.52
C VAL A 56 -8.73 -0.69 -1.85
N LYS A 57 -7.87 0.32 -1.95
CA LYS A 57 -7.55 1.01 -3.20
C LYS A 57 -6.48 0.23 -3.95
N ARG A 58 -6.84 -0.38 -5.08
CA ARG A 58 -5.89 -1.01 -6.01
C ARG A 58 -5.35 0.05 -6.96
N ILE A 59 -4.03 0.08 -7.12
CA ILE A 59 -3.33 1.08 -7.92
C ILE A 59 -2.63 0.37 -9.07
N LYS A 60 -3.03 0.72 -10.29
CA LYS A 60 -2.43 0.20 -11.51
C LYS A 60 -1.35 1.17 -11.98
N CYS A 61 -0.16 0.63 -12.20
CA CYS A 61 0.96 1.36 -12.74
C CYS A 61 1.10 1.09 -14.25
N SER A 62 1.84 1.95 -14.96
CA SER A 62 2.21 1.75 -16.37
C SER A 62 3.06 0.49 -16.58
N GLU A 63 3.78 0.07 -15.56
CA GLU A 63 4.47 -1.23 -15.49
C GLU A 63 3.53 -2.29 -14.89
N GLY A 64 3.17 -3.29 -15.71
CA GLY A 64 2.18 -4.33 -15.38
C GLY A 64 2.67 -5.40 -14.40
N ARG A 65 3.98 -5.50 -14.15
CA ARG A 65 4.56 -6.41 -13.14
C ARG A 65 4.37 -5.90 -11.72
N ILE A 66 4.02 -4.62 -11.55
CA ILE A 66 3.75 -4.01 -10.26
C ILE A 66 2.31 -4.32 -9.84
N SER A 67 2.17 -4.99 -8.71
CA SER A 67 0.92 -5.04 -7.96
C SER A 67 1.02 -4.03 -6.81
N CYS A 68 0.07 -3.10 -6.74
CA CYS A 68 0.02 -2.11 -5.67
C CYS A 68 -1.40 -2.01 -5.08
N ALA A 69 -1.47 -2.01 -3.76
CA ALA A 69 -2.70 -1.83 -3.01
C ALA A 69 -2.47 -0.91 -1.80
N GLN A 70 -3.47 -0.11 -1.47
CA GLN A 70 -3.48 0.80 -0.33
C GLN A 70 -4.77 0.66 0.48
N PHE A 71 -4.68 0.80 1.79
CA PHE A 71 -5.85 0.90 2.66
C PHE A 71 -5.50 1.62 3.96
N ASP A 72 -6.47 2.32 4.52
CA ASP A 72 -6.33 2.97 5.82
C ASP A 72 -6.65 1.99 6.95
N ARG A 73 -5.84 2.04 8.00
CA ARG A 73 -6.13 1.38 9.27
C ARG A 73 -6.87 2.33 10.20
N SER A 74 -7.55 1.74 11.19
CA SER A 74 -8.31 2.48 12.21
C SER A 74 -7.45 3.40 13.10
N ASP A 75 -6.13 3.19 13.15
CA ASP A 75 -5.17 4.03 13.87
C ASP A 75 -4.60 5.18 13.03
N GLY A 76 -5.20 5.48 11.87
CA GLY A 76 -4.82 6.60 10.99
C GLY A 76 -3.60 6.32 10.11
N VAL A 77 -3.09 5.08 10.12
CA VAL A 77 -1.97 4.65 9.30
C VAL A 77 -2.46 4.22 7.91
N LEU A 78 -1.89 4.82 6.86
CA LEU A 78 -2.04 4.32 5.50
C LEU A 78 -1.06 3.18 5.27
N VAL A 79 -1.58 2.00 4.95
CA VAL A 79 -0.77 0.86 4.54
C VAL A 79 -0.68 0.86 3.03
N THR A 80 0.54 0.77 2.50
CA THR A 80 0.80 0.54 1.08
C THR A 80 1.56 -0.76 0.92
N ILE A 81 1.08 -1.63 0.04
CA ILE A 81 1.77 -2.85 -0.37
C ILE A 81 2.19 -2.69 -1.82
N ALA A 82 3.48 -2.85 -2.09
CA ALA A 82 4.04 -2.87 -3.43
C ALA A 82 4.76 -4.19 -3.68
N SER A 83 4.46 -4.85 -4.78
CA SER A 83 5.00 -6.15 -5.12
C SER A 83 5.36 -6.24 -6.61
N TRP A 84 6.40 -7.01 -6.90
CA TRP A 84 6.90 -7.28 -8.26
C TRP A 84 6.65 -8.75 -8.61
N ASP A 85 6.02 -9.00 -9.76
CA ASP A 85 5.67 -10.33 -10.28
C ASP A 85 4.81 -11.21 -9.36
N ARG A 86 4.34 -10.69 -8.22
CA ARG A 86 3.48 -11.42 -7.30
C ARG A 86 2.20 -10.63 -7.04
N PRO A 87 1.03 -11.23 -7.29
CA PRO A 87 -0.25 -10.60 -7.01
C PRO A 87 -0.42 -10.40 -5.50
N ILE A 88 -1.20 -9.38 -5.14
CA ILE A 88 -1.64 -9.15 -3.77
C ILE A 88 -3.03 -9.76 -3.63
N THR A 89 -3.17 -10.76 -2.76
CA THR A 89 -4.44 -11.45 -2.49
C THR A 89 -5.11 -10.85 -1.26
N ASP A 90 -6.44 -10.99 -1.19
CA ASP A 90 -7.22 -10.40 -0.11
C ASP A 90 -6.85 -10.97 1.27
N ASP A 91 -6.41 -12.22 1.34
CA ASP A 91 -5.88 -12.87 2.55
C ASP A 91 -4.70 -12.12 3.18
N LEU A 92 -3.89 -11.41 2.38
CA LEU A 92 -2.77 -10.63 2.91
C LEU A 92 -3.25 -9.48 3.77
N TYR A 93 -4.38 -8.86 3.44
CA TYR A 93 -4.96 -7.76 4.20
C TYR A 93 -5.42 -8.23 5.59
N ALA A 94 -5.92 -9.46 5.68
CA ALA A 94 -6.33 -10.08 6.95
C ALA A 94 -5.16 -10.33 7.92
N LEU A 95 -3.93 -10.46 7.41
CA LEU A 95 -2.73 -10.64 8.22
C LEU A 95 -2.19 -9.32 8.79
N LEU A 96 -2.57 -8.19 8.18
CA LEU A 96 -2.11 -6.86 8.56
C LEU A 96 -3.01 -6.27 9.66
N LYS A 97 -3.13 -7.03 10.76
CA LYS A 97 -3.82 -6.60 11.97
C LYS A 97 -3.29 -5.23 12.43
N PRO A 98 -4.16 -4.36 12.99
CA PRO A 98 -3.65 -3.29 13.83
C PRO A 98 -2.78 -3.93 14.91
N LEU A 99 -1.52 -3.52 14.98
CA LEU A 99 -0.64 -3.97 16.06
C LEU A 99 -1.29 -3.51 17.38
N PRO A 100 -1.51 -4.40 18.36
CA PRO A 100 -2.08 -4.05 19.65
C PRO A 100 -1.39 -2.81 20.22
N ALA A 101 -2.17 -1.81 20.64
CA ALA A 101 -1.66 -0.57 21.21
C ALA A 101 -0.68 -0.82 22.38
N GLU A 102 -0.84 -1.93 23.08
CA GLU A 102 -0.01 -2.43 24.18
C GLU A 102 1.46 -2.69 23.75
N MET A 103 1.72 -3.01 22.47
CA MET A 103 3.08 -3.20 21.96
C MET A 103 3.86 -1.88 21.78
N PHE A 104 3.18 -0.74 21.77
CA PHE A 104 3.81 0.59 21.66
C PHE A 104 3.98 1.31 22.99
N GLN A 105 3.58 0.69 24.11
CA GLN A 105 3.63 1.29 25.46
C GLN A 105 4.89 0.93 26.27
N GLN A 106 5.87 0.23 25.69
CA GLN A 106 7.17 0.04 26.33
C GLN A 106 8.12 1.20 25.97
N GLY A 107 8.02 2.27 26.75
CA GLY A 107 9.01 3.33 26.90
C GLY A 107 9.34 3.50 28.37
#